data_AF-A0A382AS91-F1
#
_entry.id   AF-A0A382AS91-F1
#
_cell.length_a   1.000
_cell.length_b   1.000
_cell.length_c   1.000
_cell.angle_alpha   90.00
_cell.angle_beta   90.00
_cell.angle_gamma   90.00
#
_symmetry.space_group_name_H-M   'P 1'
#
loop_
_entity.id
_entity.type
_entity.pdbx_description
1 polymer ?
#
loop_
_entity_poly.entity_id
_entity_poly.type
_entity_poly.pdbx_seq_one_letter_code
_entity_poly.pdbx_strand_id
1 'polypeptide(L)'
;MDLLANNRWALTRREFLGRGATGIGAAALASLLGPDLGQAATGGRTGFPQFPTKAKRVIYLTQSGAPSHTDLFDYKPGLQTWRGKELPPSVRMGQRLTT
;
A
#
# COMPACT_ATOMS: atom_id res chain seq x y z
N MET A 1 -2.86 -43.28 13.31
CA MET A 1 -3.41 -42.46 12.20
C MET A 1 -4.93 -42.59 12.25
N ASP A 2 -5.61 -41.59 12.81
CA ASP A 2 -7.07 -41.61 12.96
C ASP A 2 -7.73 -41.17 11.64
N LEU A 3 -8.33 -42.14 10.94
CA LEU A 3 -8.98 -41.93 9.65
C LEU A 3 -10.27 -41.10 9.78
N LEU A 4 -10.93 -41.12 10.94
CA LEU A 4 -12.15 -40.35 11.18
C LEU A 4 -11.82 -38.87 11.39
N ALA A 5 -10.73 -38.56 12.09
CA ALA A 5 -10.21 -37.20 12.20
C ALA A 5 -9.81 -36.62 10.83
N ASN A 6 -9.13 -37.41 9.99
CA ASN A 6 -8.76 -37.01 8.63
C ASN A 6 -9.98 -36.79 7.73
N ASN A 7 -11.03 -37.60 7.85
CA ASN A 7 -12.26 -37.44 7.08
C ASN A 7 -13.03 -36.18 7.51
N ARG A 8 -13.04 -35.85 8.81
CA ARG A 8 -13.62 -34.59 9.31
C ARG A 8 -12.97 -33.35 8.71
N TRP A 9 -11.65 -33.37 8.49
CA TRP A 9 -10.94 -32.28 7.80
C TRP A 9 -11.31 -32.14 6.32
N ALA A 10 -11.75 -33.22 5.68
CA ALA A 10 -12.23 -33.20 4.30
C ALA A 10 -13.70 -32.71 4.18
N LEU A 11 -14.46 -32.76 5.28
CA LEU A 11 -15.89 -32.42 5.29
C LEU A 11 -16.17 -30.93 5.56
N THR A 12 -15.26 -30.20 6.22
CA THR A 12 -15.52 -28.78 6.47
C THR A 12 -15.13 -27.93 5.27
N ARG A 13 -16.08 -27.10 4.80
CA ARG A 13 -15.84 -26.13 3.71
C ARG A 13 -14.64 -25.22 4.00
N ARG A 14 -14.39 -24.91 5.27
CA ARG A 14 -13.29 -24.03 5.71
C ARG A 14 -11.94 -24.69 5.51
N GLU A 15 -11.78 -25.95 5.86
CA GLU A 15 -10.51 -26.67 5.69
C GLU A 15 -10.26 -27.00 4.21
N PHE A 16 -11.30 -27.38 3.48
CA PHE A 16 -11.22 -27.59 2.03
C PHE A 16 -10.79 -26.33 1.28
N LEU A 17 -11.47 -25.20 1.51
CA LEU A 17 -11.11 -23.93 0.86
C LEU A 17 -9.78 -23.38 1.38
N GLY A 18 -9.51 -23.50 2.69
CA GLY A 18 -8.26 -23.03 3.29
C GLY A 18 -7.02 -23.78 2.78
N ARG A 19 -7.11 -25.10 2.59
CA ARG A 19 -5.99 -25.91 2.06
C ARG A 19 -5.93 -25.88 0.52
N GLY A 20 -7.08 -25.83 -0.16
CA GLY A 20 -7.16 -25.81 -1.63
C GLY A 20 -6.78 -24.47 -2.26
N ALA A 21 -7.08 -23.34 -1.60
CA ALA A 21 -6.77 -22.00 -2.11
C ALA A 21 -5.27 -21.79 -2.35
N THR A 22 -4.41 -22.38 -1.52
CA THR A 22 -2.96 -22.30 -1.68
C THR A 22 -2.47 -22.93 -2.99
N GLY A 23 -3.06 -24.05 -3.40
CA GLY A 23 -2.68 -24.73 -4.65
C GLY A 23 -3.07 -23.93 -5.89
N ILE A 24 -4.30 -23.39 -5.91
CA ILE A 24 -4.78 -22.54 -7.01
C ILE A 24 -3.97 -21.24 -7.08
N GLY A 25 -3.67 -20.62 -5.93
CA GLY A 25 -2.84 -19.43 -5.86
C GLY A 25 -1.42 -19.65 -6.37
N ALA A 26 -0.79 -20.79 -6.01
CA ALA A 26 0.53 -21.15 -6.49
C ALA A 26 0.56 -21.38 -8.01
N ALA A 27 -0.47 -22.04 -8.57
CA ALA A 27 -0.58 -22.25 -10.02
C ALA A 27 -0.79 -20.93 -10.78
N ALA A 28 -1.63 -20.03 -10.26
CA ALA A 28 -1.84 -18.70 -10.82
C ALA A 28 -0.55 -17.85 -10.78
N LEU A 29 0.18 -17.91 -9.65
CA LEU A 29 1.46 -17.23 -9.49
C LEU A 29 2.51 -17.77 -10.48
N ALA A 30 2.63 -19.09 -10.62
CA ALA A 30 3.53 -19.70 -11.59
C ALA A 30 3.21 -19.28 -13.04
N SER A 31 1.93 -19.16 -13.39
CA SER A 31 1.50 -18.66 -14.70
C SER A 31 1.86 -17.18 -14.91
N LEU A 32 1.68 -16.35 -13.88
CA LEU A 32 1.95 -14.91 -13.97
C LEU A 32 3.44 -14.57 -14.07
N LEU A 33 4.30 -15.24 -13.31
CA LEU A 33 5.74 -14.99 -13.42
C LEU A 33 6.35 -15.63 -14.68
N GLY A 34 5.64 -16.57 -15.32
CA GLY A 34 5.99 -17.09 -16.63
C GLY A 34 7.28 -17.92 -16.66
N PRO A 35 7.69 -18.41 -17.85
CA PRO A 35 8.90 -19.20 -18.02
C PRO A 35 10.21 -18.44 -17.75
N ASP A 36 10.14 -17.10 -17.66
CA ASP A 36 11.30 -16.24 -17.40
C ASP A 36 11.60 -16.02 -15.90
N LEU A 37 10.89 -16.75 -15.03
CA LEU A 37 11.17 -16.85 -13.61
C LEU A 37 12.64 -17.19 -13.33
N GLY A 38 13.39 -16.22 -12.81
CA GLY A 38 14.81 -16.41 -12.46
C GLY A 38 15.79 -16.10 -13.60
N GLN A 39 15.31 -15.65 -14.77
CA GLN A 39 16.18 -15.02 -15.76
C GLN A 39 16.58 -13.64 -15.26
N ALA A 40 17.72 -13.57 -14.57
CA ALA A 40 18.39 -12.30 -14.37
C ALA A 40 18.72 -11.72 -15.74
N ALA A 41 18.25 -10.50 -16.04
CA ALA A 41 18.65 -9.78 -17.24
C ALA A 41 20.17 -9.58 -17.20
N THR A 42 20.92 -10.47 -17.85
CA THR A 42 22.38 -10.40 -17.98
C THR A 42 22.71 -9.40 -19.07
N GLY A 43 22.49 -8.13 -18.75
CA GLY A 43 22.75 -7.02 -19.66
C GLY A 43 21.68 -5.96 -19.55
N GLY A 44 22.07 -4.78 -19.06
CA GLY A 44 21.31 -3.58 -19.39
C GLY A 44 21.20 -3.51 -20.91
N ARG A 45 19.99 -3.24 -21.44
CA ARG A 45 19.74 -3.15 -22.89
C ARG A 45 20.80 -2.25 -23.53
N THR A 46 21.76 -2.83 -24.22
CA THR A 46 22.71 -2.09 -25.03
C THR A 46 21.94 -1.46 -26.19
N GLY A 47 22.06 -0.15 -26.35
CA GLY A 47 21.27 0.61 -27.33
C GLY A 47 19.93 1.13 -26.84
N PHE A 48 19.74 1.34 -25.53
CA PHE A 48 18.60 2.14 -25.08
C PHE A 48 18.70 3.53 -25.73
N PRO A 49 17.70 3.96 -26.52
CA PRO A 49 17.84 5.18 -27.28
C PRO A 49 17.97 6.39 -26.35
N GLN A 50 19.16 6.98 -26.28
CA GLN A 50 19.41 8.25 -25.61
C GLN A 50 18.92 9.37 -26.54
N PHE A 51 17.62 9.48 -26.73
CA PHE A 51 17.04 10.63 -27.40
C PHE A 51 17.06 11.83 -26.46
N PRO A 52 17.34 13.06 -26.95
CA PRO A 52 17.08 14.26 -26.17
C PRO A 52 15.57 14.33 -25.88
N THR A 53 15.18 13.97 -24.67
CA THR A 53 13.78 13.94 -24.26
C THR A 53 13.31 15.33 -23.87
N LYS A 54 12.31 15.86 -24.59
CA LYS A 54 11.57 17.04 -24.16
C LYS A 54 10.25 16.58 -23.54
N ALA A 55 10.05 16.84 -22.26
CA ALA A 55 8.79 16.54 -21.60
C ALA A 55 7.65 17.31 -22.30
N LYS A 56 6.73 16.59 -22.95
CA LYS A 56 5.59 17.20 -23.66
C LYS A 56 4.41 17.51 -22.73
N ARG A 57 4.26 16.73 -21.65
CA ARG A 57 3.17 16.83 -20.68
C ARG A 57 3.67 16.41 -19.30
N VAL A 58 3.23 17.12 -18.27
CA VAL A 58 3.54 16.82 -16.87
C VAL A 58 2.22 16.48 -16.18
N ILE A 59 2.17 15.33 -15.52
CA ILE A 59 1.04 14.97 -14.65
C ILE A 59 1.48 15.32 -13.22
N TYR A 60 0.88 16.37 -12.66
CA TYR A 60 1.10 16.79 -11.28
C TYR A 60 -0.07 16.31 -10.43
N LEU A 61 0.19 15.33 -9.56
CA LEU A 61 -0.81 14.79 -8.65
C LEU A 61 -0.65 15.47 -7.29
N THR A 62 -1.60 16.31 -6.94
CA THR A 62 -1.72 16.83 -5.57
C THR A 62 -2.60 15.85 -4.80
N GLN A 63 -1.97 15.08 -3.91
CA GLN A 63 -2.70 14.20 -3.00
C GLN A 63 -3.01 15.01 -1.74
N SER A 64 -4.01 15.89 -1.86
CA SER A 64 -4.59 16.57 -0.70
C SER A 64 -5.33 15.55 0.14
N GLY A 65 -4.69 15.06 1.20
CA GLY A 65 -5.26 14.01 2.05
C GLY A 65 -4.25 13.19 2.85
N ALA A 66 -2.95 13.47 2.75
CA ALA A 66 -2.01 12.92 3.72
C ALA A 66 -2.41 13.40 5.13
N PRO A 67 -2.29 12.55 6.17
CA PRO A 67 -2.56 12.95 7.54
C PRO A 67 -1.77 14.21 7.86
N SER A 68 -2.43 15.19 8.47
CA SER A 68 -1.71 16.40 8.90
C SER A 68 -0.58 15.99 9.86
N HIS A 69 0.43 16.84 10.03
CA HIS A 69 1.48 16.58 11.01
C HIS A 69 0.90 16.31 12.43
N THR A 70 -0.28 16.86 12.73
CA THR A 70 -1.02 16.61 13.96
C THR A 70 -1.64 15.21 14.01
N ASP A 71 -2.05 14.66 12.87
CA ASP A 71 -2.72 13.34 12.73
C ASP A 71 -1.73 12.16 12.68
N LEU A 72 -0.42 12.43 12.71
CA LEU A 72 0.61 11.40 12.80
C LEU A 72 0.70 10.80 14.21
N PHE A 73 1.14 9.54 14.29
CA PHE A 73 1.21 8.74 15.53
C PHE A 73 2.27 9.18 16.55
N ASP A 74 2.94 10.31 16.35
CA ASP A 74 3.92 10.82 17.32
C ASP A 74 3.19 11.33 18.57
N TYR A 75 3.71 10.96 19.74
CA TYR A 75 3.19 11.42 21.02
C TYR A 75 3.36 12.93 21.18
N LYS A 76 2.25 13.65 21.36
CA LYS A 76 2.19 15.12 21.45
C LYS A 76 1.53 15.52 22.79
N PRO A 77 2.27 15.55 23.92
CA PRO A 77 1.69 15.78 25.25
C PRO A 77 0.98 17.14 25.37
N GLY A 78 1.49 18.17 24.68
CA GLY A 78 0.91 19.51 24.69
C GLY A 78 -0.44 19.62 23.98
N LEU A 79 -0.82 18.66 23.12
CA LEU A 79 -2.05 18.76 22.32
C LEU A 79 -3.31 18.77 23.21
N GLN A 80 -3.26 18.07 24.35
CA GLN A 80 -4.35 18.07 25.33
C GLN A 80 -4.58 19.45 25.94
N THR A 81 -3.52 20.20 26.21
CA THR A 81 -3.60 21.55 26.79
C THR A 81 -4.24 22.55 25.84
N TRP A 82 -4.14 22.33 24.53
CA TRP A 82 -4.66 23.23 23.49
C TRP A 82 -6.01 22.79 22.92
N ARG A 83 -6.52 21.62 23.31
CA ARG A 83 -7.81 21.09 22.85
C ARG A 83 -8.95 22.06 23.18
N GLY A 84 -9.69 22.47 22.13
CA GLY A 84 -10.85 23.35 22.26
C GLY A 84 -10.54 24.82 22.59
N LYS A 85 -9.26 25.22 22.63
CA LYS A 85 -8.90 26.63 22.76
C LYS A 85 -9.03 27.32 21.40
N GLU A 86 -9.56 28.54 21.41
CA GLU A 86 -9.56 29.38 20.22
C GLU A 86 -8.13 29.73 19.80
N LEU A 87 -7.95 29.90 18.49
CA LEU A 87 -6.67 30.28 17.92
C LEU A 87 -6.26 31.67 18.45
N PRO A 88 -5.05 31.82 19.05
CA PRO A 88 -4.61 33.09 19.61
C PRO A 88 -4.63 34.22 18.56
N PRO A 89 -4.94 35.47 18.95
CA PRO A 89 -4.91 36.61 18.04
C PRO A 89 -3.56 36.82 17.34
N SER A 90 -2.46 36.48 18.04
CA SER A 90 -1.09 36.52 17.50
C SER A 90 -0.88 35.58 16.32
N VAL A 91 -1.63 34.49 16.24
CA VAL A 91 -1.57 33.52 15.15
C VAL A 91 -2.60 33.85 14.08
N ARG A 92 -3.79 34.30 14.49
CA ARG A 92 -4.89 34.60 13.56
C ARG A 92 -4.59 35.78 12.64
N MET A 93 -3.90 36.82 13.13
CA MET A 93 -3.46 38.00 12.36
C MET A 93 -4.50 38.55 11.34
N GLY A 94 -5.80 38.45 11.63
CA GLY A 94 -6.88 38.87 10.74
C GLY A 94 -7.20 37.95 9.55
N GLN A 95 -6.58 36.76 9.46
CA GLN A 95 -6.90 35.77 8.42
C GLN A 95 -8.33 35.26 8.57
N ARG A 96 -9.05 35.18 7.44
CA ARG A 96 -10.38 34.59 7.36
C ARG A 96 -10.26 33.08 7.54
N LEU A 97 -10.84 32.56 8.62
CA LEU A 97 -11.00 31.12 8.81
C LEU A 97 -12.07 30.64 7.83
N THR A 98 -11.70 29.70 6.97
CA THR A 98 -12.66 29.04 6.08
C THR A 98 -13.20 27.87 6.89
N THR A 99 -14.50 27.91 7.19
CA THR A 99 -15.22 26.83 7.87
C THR A 99 -15.26 25.58 7.01
#